data_AF-A0A947J0X5-F1
#
_entry.id   AF-A0A947J0X5-F1
#
_cell.length_a   1.000
_cell.length_b   1.000
_cell.length_c   1.000
_cell.angle_alpha   90.00
_cell.angle_beta   90.00
_cell.angle_gamma   90.00
#
_symmetry.space_group_name_H-M   'P 1'
#
loop_
_entity.id
_entity.type
_entity.pdbx_description
1 polymer ?
#
loop_
_entity_poly.entity_id
_entity_poly.type
_entity_poly.pdbx_seq_one_letter_code
_entity_poly.pdbx_strand_id
1 'polypeptide(L)' 'MEWLQWFSREENTKPLALLIFFITFCLILIYVFGSKKRGERLESHKDIPFLDEDSDTKEAKE' A
#
# COMPACT_ATOMS: atom_id res chain seq x y z
N MET A 1 13.29 -32.28 -15.29
CA MET A 1 12.71 -30.92 -15.28
C MET A 1 11.17 -30.97 -15.36
N GLU A 2 10.53 -31.93 -14.71
CA GLU A 2 9.06 -32.10 -14.75
C GLU A 2 8.30 -30.92 -14.13
N TRP A 3 8.88 -30.34 -13.08
CA TRP A 3 8.33 -29.18 -12.40
C TRP A 3 8.28 -27.92 -13.28
N LEU A 4 9.30 -27.69 -14.13
CA LEU A 4 9.27 -26.58 -15.09
C LEU A 4 8.20 -26.80 -16.18
N GLN A 5 8.03 -28.04 -16.63
CA GLN A 5 6.96 -28.38 -17.58
C GLN A 5 5.57 -28.25 -16.96
N TRP A 6 5.42 -28.44 -15.66
CA TRP A 6 4.16 -28.22 -14.94
C TRP A 6 3.69 -26.75 -15.03
N PHE A 7 4.60 -25.76 -15.01
CA PHE A 7 4.26 -24.35 -15.21
C PHE A 7 3.78 -24.02 -16.63
N SER A 8 4.27 -24.74 -17.64
CA SER A 8 3.88 -24.55 -19.05
C SER A 8 2.54 -25.21 -19.40
N ARG A 9 1.88 -25.90 -18.46
CA ARG A 9 0.53 -26.44 -18.67
C ARG A 9 -0.51 -25.35 -18.45
N GLU A 10 -1.39 -25.16 -19.43
CA GLU A 10 -2.46 -24.16 -19.41
C GLU A 10 -3.44 -24.35 -18.25
N GLU A 11 -3.65 -25.61 -17.83
CA GLU A 11 -4.47 -25.98 -16.67
C GLU A 11 -4.00 -25.31 -15.37
N ASN A 12 -2.67 -25.16 -15.21
CA ASN A 12 -2.07 -24.60 -14.02
C ASN A 12 -1.91 -23.08 -14.09
N THR A 13 -2.09 -22.46 -15.26
CA THR A 13 -1.91 -21.02 -15.45
C THR A 13 -2.88 -20.18 -14.61
N LYS A 14 -4.12 -20.64 -14.43
CA LYS A 14 -5.14 -19.95 -13.60
C LYS A 14 -4.74 -19.88 -12.12
N PRO A 15 -4.50 -21.01 -11.42
CA PRO A 15 -4.08 -20.96 -10.01
C PRO A 15 -2.70 -20.31 -9.86
N LEU A 16 -1.80 -20.46 -10.84
CA LEU A 16 -0.48 -19.81 -10.83
C LEU A 16 -0.59 -18.29 -10.82
N ALA A 17 -1.40 -17.72 -11.72
CA ALA A 17 -1.58 -16.27 -11.80
C ALA A 17 -2.16 -15.73 -10.49
N LEU A 18 -3.11 -16.44 -9.88
CA LEU A 18 -3.70 -16.07 -8.60
C LEU A 18 -2.67 -16.11 -7.46
N LEU A 19 -1.83 -17.15 -7.42
CA LEU A 19 -0.77 -17.28 -6.42
C LEU A 19 0.26 -16.14 -6.55
N ILE A 20 0.74 -15.87 -7.77
CA ILE A 20 1.70 -14.80 -8.03
C ILE A 20 1.09 -13.45 -7.63
N PHE A 21 -0.13 -13.17 -8.06
CA PHE A 21 -0.81 -11.92 -7.73
C PHE A 21 -0.97 -11.73 -6.21
N PHE A 22 -1.37 -12.79 -5.51
CA PHE A 22 -1.53 -12.78 -4.06
C PHE A 22 -0.20 -12.56 -3.33
N ILE A 23 0.85 -13.28 -3.71
CA ILE A 23 2.18 -13.10 -3.11
C ILE A 23 2.71 -11.69 -3.38
N THR A 24 2.59 -11.20 -4.61
CA THR A 24 2.98 -9.83 -4.96
C THR A 24 2.23 -8.81 -4.10
N PHE A 25 0.92 -8.98 -3.92
CA PHE A 25 0.13 -8.12 -3.05
C PHE A 25 0.62 -8.14 -1.59
N CYS A 26 0.84 -9.33 -1.02
CA CYS A 26 1.40 -9.45 0.34
C CYS A 26 2.77 -8.80 0.47
N LEU A 27 3.65 -8.96 -0.52
CA LEU A 27 4.97 -8.32 -0.55
C LEU A 27 4.87 -6.80 -0.56
N ILE A 28 3.92 -6.23 -1.30
CA ILE A 28 3.66 -4.78 -1.29
C ILE A 28 3.21 -4.34 0.10
N LEU A 29 2.27 -5.05 0.73
CA LEU A 29 1.83 -4.74 2.09
C LEU A 29 3.00 -4.79 3.08
N ILE A 30 3.81 -5.85 3.05
CA ILE A 30 4.99 -5.98 3.91
C ILE A 30 5.99 -4.85 3.62
N TYR A 31 6.20 -4.48 2.37
CA TYR A 31 7.11 -3.40 2.00
C TYR A 31 6.63 -2.03 2.50
N VAL A 32 5.34 -1.75 2.36
CA VAL A 32 4.72 -0.48 2.75
C VAL A 32 4.60 -0.37 4.27
N PHE A 33 4.07 -1.39 4.93
CA PHE A 33 3.72 -1.37 6.36
C PHE A 33 4.76 -2.03 7.27
N GLY A 34 5.65 -2.87 6.76
CA GLY A 34 6.64 -3.59 7.57
C GLY A 34 7.78 -2.71 8.09
N SER A 35 7.92 -1.47 7.62
CA SER A 35 8.95 -0.54 8.11
C SER A 35 8.34 0.58 8.93
N LYS A 36 8.72 0.65 10.23
CA LYS A 36 8.34 1.76 11.13
C LYS A 36 8.66 3.14 10.55
N LYS A 37 9.82 3.29 9.92
CA LYS A 37 10.27 4.53 9.28
C LYS A 37 9.34 5.03 8.16
N ARG A 38 8.62 4.12 7.50
CA ARG A 38 7.65 4.48 6.44
C ARG A 38 6.26 4.75 7.01
N GLY A 39 5.91 4.06 8.09
CA GLY A 39 4.69 4.32 8.88
C GLY A 39 4.71 5.69 9.55
N GLU A 40 5.84 6.13 10.10
CA GLU A 40 5.97 7.46 10.75
C GLU A 40 5.62 8.62 9.81
N ARG A 41 5.90 8.48 8.50
CA ARG A 41 5.56 9.49 7.48
C ARG A 41 4.07 9.50 7.14
N LEU A 42 3.36 8.39 7.36
CA LEU A 42 1.90 8.34 7.26
C LEU A 42 1.26 8.89 8.53
N GLU A 43 1.88 8.65 9.69
CA GLU A 43 1.42 9.16 10.98
C GLU A 43 1.62 10.68 11.11
N SER A 44 2.66 11.26 10.51
CA SER A 44 2.89 12.71 10.50
C SER A 44 1.77 13.52 9.81
N HIS A 45 0.91 12.84 9.04
CA HIS A 45 -0.26 13.43 8.36
C HIS A 45 -1.58 13.05 9.07
N LYS A 46 -1.53 12.51 10.30
CA LYS A 46 -2.73 12.17 11.08
C LYS A 46 -3.39 13.41 11.67
N ASP A 47 -2.59 14.40 12.05
CA ASP A 47 -3.04 15.62 12.74
C ASP A 47 -2.95 16.83 11.80
N ILE A 48 -3.48 16.70 10.58
CA ILE A 48 -3.65 17.85 9.69
C ILE A 48 -4.86 18.62 10.26
N PRO A 49 -4.68 19.87 10.72
CA PRO A 49 -5.81 20.68 11.12
C PRO A 49 -6.75 20.79 9.93
N PHE A 50 -8.05 20.66 10.18
CA PHE A 50 -9.03 20.90 9.13
C PHE A 50 -8.82 22.35 8.66
N LEU A 51 -8.56 22.56 7.37
CA LEU A 51 -8.44 23.89 6.76
C LEU A 51 -9.68 24.77 7.00
N ASP A 52 -10.78 24.15 7.43
CA ASP A 52 -12.05 24.78 7.81
C ASP A 52 -11.98 25.50 9.17
N GLU A 53 -10.97 25.24 10.01
CA GLU A 53 -10.84 25.85 11.35
C GLU A 53 -9.92 27.09 11.36
N ASP A 54 -9.13 27.31 10.30
CA ASP A 54 -8.15 28.42 10.20
C ASP A 54 -8.62 29.63 9.36
N SER A 55 -9.81 29.57 8.75
CA SER A 55 -10.33 30.64 7.89
C SER A 55 -11.00 31.80 8.66
N ASP A 56 -11.20 31.69 9.98
CA ASP A 56 -11.88 32.73 10.79
C ASP A 56 -10.94 33.67 11.57
N THR A 57 -9.61 33.46 11.57
CA THR A 57 -8.70 34.23 12.45
C THR A 57 -7.84 35.30 11.72
N LYS A 58 -8.02 35.51 10.41
CA LYS A 58 -7.19 36.47 9.64
C LYS A 58 -7.86 37.78 9.21
N GLU A 59 -9.08 38.08 9.66
CA GLU A 59 -9.75 39.37 9.32
C GLU A 59 -9.87 40.38 10.47
N ALA A 60 -9.36 40.10 11.67
CA ALA A 60 -9.45 41.03 12.80
C ALA A 60 -8.08 41.33 13.42
N LYS A 61 -7.26 42.14 12.74
CA LYS A 61 -6.32 43.09 13.36
C LYS A 61 -5.85 44.11 12.33
N GLU A 62 -6.61 45.22 12.31
CA GLU A 62 -6.21 46.64 12.24
C GLU A 62 -4.81 46.97 11.70
#